data_AF-I2CRY6-F1
#
_entry.id   AF-I2CRY6-F1
#
_cell.length_a   1.000
_cell.length_b   1.000
_cell.length_c   1.000
_cell.angle_alpha   90.00
_cell.angle_beta   90.00
_cell.angle_gamma   90.00
#
_symmetry.space_group_name_H-M   'P 1'
#
loop_
_entity.id
_entity.type
_entity.pdbx_description
1 polymer ?
#
loop_
_entity_poly.entity_id
_entity_poly.type
_entity_poly.pdbx_seq_one_letter_code
_entity_poly.pdbx_strand_id
1 'polypeptide(L)'
;LSGPYDACGCRVAITAGAGGTDASDWAGMLLRMYLRYGERKGWKLRMLEKQVSTEGVGIKGALLEVEGEKAYGLLKAEEGTHRLVR
;
A
#
# COMPACT_ATOMS: atom_id res chain seq x y z
N LEU A 1 12.94 -9.26 -13.06
CA LEU A 1 13.15 -7.87 -12.62
C LEU A 1 14.27 -7.26 -13.47
N SER A 2 13.99 -6.99 -14.74
CA SER A 2 14.95 -6.49 -15.74
C SER A 2 14.45 -5.22 -16.44
N GLY A 3 13.33 -4.66 -15.99
CA GLY A 3 12.82 -3.39 -16.47
C GLY A 3 13.70 -2.22 -16.02
N PRO A 4 13.66 -1.08 -16.73
CA PRO A 4 14.55 0.06 -16.48
C PRO A 4 14.41 0.66 -15.07
N TYR A 5 13.22 0.57 -14.47
CA TYR A 5 12.94 1.08 -13.13
C TYR A 5 12.84 -0.02 -12.07
N ASP A 6 13.08 -1.29 -12.44
CA ASP A 6 12.84 -2.41 -11.53
C ASP A 6 13.72 -2.35 -10.28
N ALA A 7 14.87 -1.66 -10.33
CA ALA A 7 15.79 -1.47 -9.22
C ALA A 7 15.44 -0.27 -8.32
N CYS A 8 14.54 0.62 -8.74
CA CYS A 8 14.23 1.87 -8.05
C CYS A 8 13.30 1.66 -6.84
N GLY A 9 13.30 2.65 -5.95
CA GLY A 9 12.22 2.86 -5.00
C GLY A 9 10.89 3.17 -5.69
N CYS A 10 9.79 3.13 -4.95
CA CYS A 10 8.47 3.42 -5.48
C CYS A 10 7.57 4.11 -4.47
N ARG A 11 6.42 4.57 -4.96
CA ARG A 11 5.32 5.03 -4.13
C ARG A 11 4.14 4.09 -4.28
N VAL A 12 3.55 3.71 -3.16
CA VAL A 12 2.35 2.87 -3.08
C VAL A 12 1.22 3.74 -2.58
N ALA A 13 0.23 3.95 -3.45
CA ALA A 13 -1.01 4.62 -3.09
C ALA A 13 -2.08 3.56 -2.82
N ILE A 14 -2.73 3.65 -1.67
CA ILE A 14 -3.85 2.79 -1.28
C ILE A 14 -5.05 3.69 -1.10
N THR A 15 -6.14 3.38 -1.79
CA THR A 15 -7.39 4.14 -1.71
C THR A 15 -8.55 3.18 -1.44
N ALA A 16 -9.43 3.57 -0.52
CA ALA A 16 -10.64 2.81 -0.27
C ALA A 16 -11.58 2.93 -1.46
N GLY A 17 -12.03 1.78 -2.00
CA GLY A 17 -13.01 1.72 -3.08
C GLY A 17 -14.45 1.87 -2.59
N ALA A 18 -15.40 1.43 -3.42
CA ALA A 18 -16.80 1.37 -3.04
C ALA A 18 -17.03 0.34 -1.91
N GLY A 19 -17.83 0.70 -0.90
CA GLY A 19 -18.12 -0.16 0.25
C GLY A 19 -18.09 0.52 1.62
N GLY A 20 -18.00 1.85 1.69
CA GLY A 20 -18.14 2.60 2.94
C GLY A 20 -17.10 2.21 3.99
N THR A 21 -17.56 1.88 5.20
CA THR A 21 -16.72 1.50 6.34
C THR A 21 -15.93 0.22 6.09
N ASP A 22 -16.53 -0.79 5.46
CA ASP A 22 -15.89 -2.08 5.19
C ASP A 22 -14.72 -1.93 4.21
N ALA A 23 -14.92 -1.12 3.16
CA ALA A 23 -13.86 -0.80 2.22
C ALA A 23 -12.72 -0.01 2.88
N SER A 24 -13.05 0.90 3.80
CA SER A 24 -12.06 1.65 4.57
C SER A 24 -11.26 0.77 5.54
N ASP A 25 -11.91 -0.17 6.23
CA ASP A 25 -11.24 -1.15 7.08
C ASP A 25 -10.30 -2.04 6.27
N TRP A 26 -10.79 -2.54 5.12
CA TRP A 26 -9.99 -3.34 4.20
C TRP A 26 -8.77 -2.59 3.66
N ALA A 27 -8.91 -1.34 3.25
CA ALA A 27 -7.78 -0.50 2.86
C ALA A 27 -6.77 -0.35 4.02
N GLY A 28 -7.25 -0.25 5.25
CA GLY A 28 -6.42 -0.24 6.45
C GLY A 28 -5.67 -1.55 6.68
N MET A 29 -6.30 -2.70 6.38
CA MET A 29 -5.66 -4.02 6.42
C MET A 29 -4.55 -4.13 5.36
N LEU A 30 -4.81 -3.70 4.12
CA LEU A 30 -3.82 -3.68 3.04
C LEU A 30 -2.63 -2.79 3.38
N LEU A 31 -2.86 -1.61 3.95
CA LEU A 31 -1.76 -0.76 4.41
C LEU A 31 -0.88 -1.48 5.43
N ARG A 32 -1.47 -2.14 6.43
CA ARG A 32 -0.71 -2.93 7.43
C ARG A 32 0.03 -4.10 6.79
N MET A 33 -0.53 -4.72 5.75
CA MET A 33 0.12 -5.79 4.99
C MET A 33 1.40 -5.27 4.31
N TYR A 34 1.31 -4.18 3.55
CA TYR A 34 2.47 -3.64 2.84
C TYR A 34 3.54 -3.08 3.77
N LEU A 35 3.15 -2.49 4.91
CA LEU A 35 4.10 -2.08 5.94
C LEU A 35 4.92 -3.27 6.46
N ARG A 36 4.25 -4.36 6.87
CA ARG A 36 4.94 -5.58 7.35
C ARG A 36 5.76 -6.26 6.25
N TYR A 37 5.26 -6.24 5.01
CA TYR A 37 5.98 -6.80 3.87
C TYR A 37 7.31 -6.06 3.62
N GLY A 38 7.28 -4.73 3.58
CA GLY A 38 8.47 -3.92 3.39
C GLY A 38 9.46 -4.03 4.55
N GLU A 39 8.98 -4.04 5.80
CA GLU A 39 9.82 -4.28 6.99
C GLU A 39 10.56 -5.63 6.90
N ARG A 40 9.86 -6.71 6.52
CA ARG A 40 10.45 -8.05 6.34
C ARG A 40 11.46 -8.11 5.19
N LYS A 41 11.31 -7.26 4.18
CA LYS A 41 12.26 -7.12 3.06
C LYS A 41 13.46 -6.24 3.40
N GLY A 42 13.47 -5.59 4.56
CA GLY A 42 14.51 -4.62 4.94
C GLY A 42 14.41 -3.31 4.15
N TRP A 43 13.23 -3.00 3.59
CA TRP A 43 13.00 -1.72 2.92
C TRP A 43 12.74 -0.62 3.94
N LYS A 44 13.16 0.59 3.58
CA LYS A 44 12.84 1.79 4.33
C LYS A 44 11.48 2.32 3.86
N LEU A 45 10.55 2.37 4.79
CA LEU A 45 9.16 2.78 4.54
C LEU A 45 8.91 4.14 5.18
N ARG A 46 8.33 5.07 4.42
CA ARG A 46 7.94 6.39 4.91
C ARG A 46 6.48 6.66 4.59
N MET A 47 5.68 6.90 5.62
CA MET A 47 4.30 7.37 5.43
C MET A 47 4.35 8.84 4.99
N LEU A 48 3.92 9.12 3.76
CA LEU A 48 3.82 10.49 3.25
C LEU A 48 2.47 11.09 3.60
N GLU A 49 1.41 10.31 3.43
CA GLU A 49 0.05 10.74 3.70
C GLU A 49 -0.77 9.58 4.28
N LYS A 50 -1.67 9.89 5.22
CA LYS A 50 -2.65 8.94 5.75
C LYS A 50 -3.94 9.68 6.06
N GLN A 51 -5.01 9.33 5.36
CA GLN A 51 -6.35 9.86 5.55
C GLN A 51 -7.19 8.81 6.27
N VAL A 52 -7.55 9.08 7.52
CA VAL A 52 -8.39 8.19 8.34
C VAL A 52 -9.85 8.33 7.91
N SER A 53 -10.64 7.25 8.00
CA SER A 53 -12.08 7.33 7.73
C SER A 53 -12.78 8.21 8.75
N THR A 54 -13.76 9.00 8.28
CA THR A 54 -14.65 9.82 9.12
C THR A 54 -15.51 8.97 10.06
N GLU A 55 -15.74 7.70 9.72
CA GLU A 55 -16.50 6.73 10.52
C GLU A 55 -15.64 6.08 11.62
N GLY A 56 -14.37 6.48 11.76
CA GLY A 56 -13.46 6.02 12.82
C GLY A 56 -12.79 4.67 12.56
N VAL A 57 -13.13 3.97 11.48
CA VAL A 57 -12.57 2.66 11.13
C VAL A 57 -11.79 2.72 9.81
N GLY A 58 -10.56 2.23 9.83
CA GLY A 58 -9.73 2.10 8.64
C GLY A 58 -9.23 3.44 8.05
N ILE A 59 -8.98 3.45 6.74
CA ILE A 59 -8.46 4.62 6.00
C ILE A 59 -9.28 4.89 4.74
N LYS A 60 -9.32 6.15 4.29
CA LYS A 60 -9.80 6.51 2.94
C LYS A 60 -8.67 6.51 1.92
N GLY A 61 -7.47 6.87 2.37
CA GLY A 61 -6.29 6.95 1.52
C GLY A 61 -5.01 6.84 2.34
N ALA A 62 -3.96 6.30 1.74
CA ALA A 62 -2.60 6.40 2.25
C ALA A 62 -1.60 6.43 1.10
N LEU A 63 -0.53 7.20 1.29
CA LEU A 63 0.60 7.26 0.38
C LEU A 63 1.86 6.83 1.13
N LEU A 64 2.46 5.74 0.67
CA LEU A 64 3.67 5.17 1.24
C LEU A 64 4.83 5.34 0.25
N GLU A 65 5.94 5.88 0.71
CA GLU A 65 7.21 5.90 -0.01
C GLU A 65 8.06 4.71 0.43
N VAL A 66 8.53 3.93 -0.54
CA VAL A 66 9.26 2.67 -0.34
C VAL A 66 10.62 2.82 -0.99
N GLU A 67 11.66 2.85 -0.15
CA GLU A 67 13.06 2.89 -0.57
C GLU A 67 13.70 1.54 -0.26
N GLY A 68 14.16 0.83 -1.29
CA GLY A 68 14.80 -0.46 -1.11
C GLY A 68 15.15 -1.14 -2.42
N GLU A 69 16.00 -2.16 -2.37
CA GLU A 69 16.43 -2.88 -3.55
C GLU A 69 15.23 -3.54 -4.24
N LYS A 70 15.06 -3.20 -5.51
CA LYS A 70 14.01 -3.74 -6.39
C LYS A 70 12.57 -3.50 -5.91
N ALA A 71 12.34 -2.46 -5.11
CA ALA A 71 11.02 -2.17 -4.56
C ALA A 71 9.95 -1.98 -5.65
N TYR A 72 10.22 -1.11 -6.63
CA TYR A 72 9.29 -0.88 -7.74
C TYR A 72 9.03 -2.15 -8.56
N GLY A 73 10.10 -2.86 -8.93
CA GLY A 73 9.97 -4.02 -9.79
C GLY A 73 9.15 -5.16 -9.17
N LEU A 74 9.18 -5.29 -7.83
CA LEU A 74 8.35 -6.25 -7.11
C LEU A 74 6.91 -5.76 -6.93
N LEU A 75 6.74 -4.50 -6.54
CA LEU A 75 5.42 -3.96 -6.20
C LEU A 75 4.57 -3.60 -7.43
N LYS A 76 5.15 -3.45 -8.63
CA LYS A 76 4.37 -3.22 -9.86
C LYS A 76 3.39 -4.36 -10.18
N ALA A 77 3.70 -5.60 -9.78
CA ALA A 77 2.81 -6.74 -9.98
C ALA A 77 1.60 -6.74 -9.03
N GLU A 78 1.65 -5.90 -7.98
CA GLU A 78 0.61 -5.74 -6.98
C GLU A 78 -0.38 -4.63 -7.34
N GLU A 79 -0.12 -3.89 -8.42
CA GLU A 79 -0.99 -2.82 -8.90
C GLU A 79 -2.33 -3.39 -9.36
N GLY A 80 -3.43 -2.90 -8.78
CA GLY A 80 -4.77 -3.29 -9.18
C GLY A 80 -5.81 -3.12 -8.08
N THR A 81 -7.01 -3.64 -8.34
CA THR A 81 -8.09 -3.67 -7.35
C THR A 81 -8.04 -4.96 -6.56
N HIS A 82 -7.89 -4.83 -5.24
CA HIS A 82 -7.85 -5.96 -4.31
C HIS A 82 -9.21 -6.10 -3.63
N ARG A 83 -9.92 -7.20 -3.91
CA ARG A 83 -11.27 -7.45 -3.41
C ARG A 83 -11.25 -8.37 -2.19
N LEU A 84 -11.89 -7.94 -1.10
CA LEU A 84 -12.21 -8.78 0.05
C LEU A 84 -13.67 -9.25 -0.05
N VAL A 85 -13.89 -10.54 0.19
CA VAL A 85 -15.21 -11.12 0.45
C VAL A 85 -15.10 -11.82 1.80
N ARG A 86 -15.91 -11.40 2.78
CA ARG A 86 -15.93 -11.92 4.14
C ARG A 86 -17.34 -12.27 4.57
#